data_AF-A0A645B4D0-F1
#
_entry.id   AF-A0A645B4D0-F1
#
_cell.length_a   1.000
_cell.length_b   1.000
_cell.length_c   1.000
_cell.angle_alpha   90.00
_cell.angle_beta   90.00
_cell.angle_gamma   90.00
#
_symmetry.space_group_name_H-M   'P 1'
#
loop_
_entity.id
_entity.type
_entity.pdbx_description
1 polymer ?
#
loop_
_entity_poly.entity_id
_entity_poly.type
_entity_poly.pdbx_seq_one_letter_code
_entity_poly.pdbx_strand_id
1 'polypeptide(L)'
;MQYYFENITFDIDERRALNADYVQSYTKLLEQYNENVVPSVSPLSLLVDTPSDVIFDDSVSAEEQYQLIGEHLSSSDTNFKLLATETETALTVSALLPSAKYTDSDTGTYLPLFYIFMYDKKEINAESDYAFIYGRVIRFSDLEQYKVYENEQYVCYEISALIYSDLAQYVQSFVSQNPDIRYDEQAKKRVESIYQYYKENLGNSFFTR
;
A
#
# COMPACT_ATOMS: atom_id res chain seq x y z
N MET A 1 -2.39 0.72 20.96
CA MET A 1 -2.49 0.65 19.47
C MET A 1 -2.29 -0.76 18.94
N GLN A 2 -1.34 -1.56 19.45
CA GLN A 2 -1.10 -2.95 18.98
C GLN A 2 -2.37 -3.82 18.84
N TYR A 3 -3.29 -3.77 19.81
CA TYR A 3 -4.58 -4.47 19.76
C TYR A 3 -5.37 -4.22 18.46
N TYR A 4 -5.32 -3.01 17.90
CA TYR A 4 -6.03 -2.67 16.67
C TYR A 4 -5.55 -3.49 15.47
N PHE A 5 -4.25 -3.74 15.37
CA PHE A 5 -3.63 -4.46 14.26
C PHE A 5 -3.67 -5.98 14.44
N GLU A 6 -3.75 -6.46 15.68
CA GLU A 6 -3.84 -7.90 15.99
C GLU A 6 -5.26 -8.46 15.82
N ASN A 7 -6.30 -7.63 15.96
CA ASN A 7 -7.69 -8.08 15.91
C ASN A 7 -8.34 -7.75 14.57
N ILE A 8 -8.46 -8.77 13.72
CA ILE A 8 -9.12 -8.66 12.42
C ILE A 8 -10.57 -9.13 12.58
N THR A 9 -11.51 -8.28 12.16
CA THR A 9 -12.94 -8.61 12.07
C THR A 9 -13.48 -8.15 10.73
N PHE A 10 -14.39 -8.94 10.17
CA PHE A 10 -15.10 -8.64 8.94
C PHE A 10 -16.54 -8.18 9.18
N ASP A 11 -16.98 -8.20 10.44
CA ASP A 11 -18.21 -7.54 10.83
C ASP A 11 -18.04 -6.02 10.70
N ILE A 12 -18.97 -5.39 9.99
CA ILE A 12 -18.87 -3.97 9.64
C ILE A 12 -18.95 -3.09 10.89
N ASP A 13 -19.77 -3.47 11.87
CA ASP A 13 -20.02 -2.66 13.06
C ASP A 13 -18.90 -2.85 14.08
N GLU A 14 -18.39 -4.07 14.25
CA GLU A 14 -17.18 -4.31 15.06
C GLU A 14 -15.97 -3.56 14.49
N ARG A 15 -15.79 -3.59 13.16
CA ARG A 15 -14.70 -2.86 12.49
C ARG A 15 -14.83 -1.35 12.72
N ARG A 16 -16.03 -0.79 12.60
CA ARG A 16 -16.27 0.64 12.86
C ARG A 16 -15.92 1.01 14.30
N ALA A 17 -16.30 0.18 15.25
CA ALA A 17 -15.95 0.38 16.66
C ALA A 17 -14.42 0.35 16.87
N LEU A 18 -13.74 -0.66 16.32
CA LEU A 18 -12.28 -0.76 16.37
C LEU A 18 -11.58 0.46 15.74
N ASN A 19 -12.07 0.93 14.60
CA ASN A 19 -11.53 2.13 13.94
C ASN A 19 -11.75 3.37 14.82
N ALA A 20 -12.95 3.56 15.38
CA ALA A 20 -13.24 4.70 16.24
C ALA A 20 -12.35 4.72 17.49
N ASP A 21 -12.15 3.58 18.14
CA ASP A 21 -11.26 3.44 19.30
C ASP A 21 -9.80 3.71 18.93
N TYR A 22 -9.36 3.24 17.77
CA TYR A 22 -8.03 3.51 17.25
C TYR A 22 -7.82 5.00 16.93
N VAL A 23 -8.81 5.67 16.33
CA VAL A 23 -8.78 7.10 16.04
C VAL A 23 -8.65 7.93 17.30
N GLN A 24 -9.42 7.63 18.34
CA GLN A 24 -9.27 8.29 19.64
C GLN A 24 -7.88 8.05 20.23
N SER A 25 -7.38 6.81 20.10
CA SER A 25 -6.09 6.42 20.65
C SER A 25 -4.92 7.15 19.99
N TYR A 26 -4.86 7.20 18.65
CA TYR A 26 -3.78 7.89 17.96
C TYR A 26 -3.93 9.41 18.08
N THR A 27 -5.15 9.96 18.07
CA THR A 27 -5.36 11.41 18.24
C THR A 27 -4.75 11.87 19.56
N LYS A 28 -5.06 11.16 20.65
CA LYS A 28 -4.48 11.45 21.97
C LYS A 28 -2.97 11.29 21.99
N LEU A 29 -2.42 10.29 21.30
CA LEU A 29 -0.98 10.11 21.19
C LEU A 29 -0.33 11.31 20.51
N LEU A 30 -0.86 11.73 19.36
CA LEU A 30 -0.30 12.82 18.56
C LEU A 30 -0.44 14.18 19.26
N GLU A 31 -1.56 14.42 19.96
CA GLU A 31 -1.75 15.62 20.80
C GLU A 31 -0.73 15.73 21.94
N GLN A 32 -0.27 14.58 22.45
CA GLN A 32 0.72 14.51 23.54
C GLN A 32 2.16 14.41 23.02
N TYR A 33 2.34 14.27 21.71
CA TYR A 33 3.65 14.15 21.08
C TYR A 33 4.25 15.55 20.92
N ASN A 34 5.33 15.84 21.64
CA ASN A 34 5.93 17.18 21.68
C ASN A 34 6.81 17.50 20.47
N GLU A 35 6.96 16.55 19.54
CA GLU A 35 7.80 16.68 18.35
C GLU A 35 6.91 16.76 17.09
N ASN A 36 7.46 17.31 16.00
CA ASN A 36 6.69 17.55 14.78
C ASN A 36 6.38 16.23 14.07
N VAL A 37 5.09 15.97 13.84
CA VAL A 37 4.62 14.85 13.02
C VAL A 37 4.09 15.40 11.71
N VAL A 38 4.80 15.13 10.62
CA VAL A 38 4.48 15.64 9.29
C VAL A 38 3.49 14.68 8.63
N PRO A 39 2.28 15.14 8.23
CA PRO A 39 1.35 14.31 7.49
C PRO A 39 1.85 14.11 6.05
N SER A 40 1.52 12.96 5.49
CA SER A 40 1.68 12.70 4.06
C SER A 40 0.76 13.61 3.23
N VAL A 41 1.21 13.91 2.02
CA VAL A 41 0.42 14.63 1.01
C VAL A 41 -0.21 13.64 0.05
N SER A 42 -1.32 14.04 -0.58
CA SER A 42 -2.02 13.19 -1.54
C SER A 42 -1.13 12.85 -2.75
N PRO A 43 -0.89 11.56 -3.05
CA PRO A 43 0.01 11.14 -4.13
C PRO A 43 -0.65 11.17 -5.52
N LEU A 44 -1.64 12.04 -5.76
CA LEU A 44 -2.36 12.15 -7.04
C LEU A 44 -1.47 12.56 -8.22
N SER A 45 -0.36 13.24 -7.95
CA SER A 45 0.62 13.60 -8.96
C SER A 45 1.60 12.47 -9.27
N LEU A 46 1.72 11.47 -8.40
CA LEU A 46 2.65 10.36 -8.55
C LEU A 46 2.03 9.27 -9.44
N LEU A 47 2.76 8.89 -10.49
CA LEU A 47 2.37 7.83 -11.41
C LEU A 47 3.41 6.71 -11.40
N VAL A 48 2.95 5.49 -11.64
CA VAL A 48 3.80 4.30 -11.75
C VAL A 48 3.86 3.85 -13.20
N ASP A 49 5.06 3.88 -13.76
CA ASP A 49 5.32 3.33 -15.07
C ASP A 49 5.09 1.81 -15.05
N THR A 50 4.44 1.34 -16.11
CA THR A 50 4.16 -0.08 -16.29
C THR A 50 5.02 -0.58 -17.43
N PRO A 51 5.94 -1.53 -17.19
CA PRO A 51 6.87 -1.97 -18.21
C PRO A 51 6.13 -2.57 -19.41
N SER A 52 6.52 -2.15 -20.61
CA SER A 52 5.95 -2.65 -21.87
C SER A 52 6.65 -3.91 -22.40
N ASP A 53 7.82 -4.25 -21.86
CA ASP A 53 8.68 -5.35 -22.28
C ASP A 53 8.73 -6.52 -21.28
N VAL A 54 7.96 -6.44 -20.20
CA VAL A 54 7.91 -7.46 -19.15
C VAL A 54 6.60 -8.26 -19.24
N ILE A 55 6.74 -9.59 -19.23
CA ILE A 55 5.60 -10.52 -19.18
C ILE A 55 5.43 -11.01 -17.74
N PHE A 56 4.36 -10.57 -17.08
CA PHE A 56 3.98 -11.03 -15.74
C PHE A 56 3.16 -12.31 -15.77
N ASP A 57 2.34 -12.47 -16.81
CA ASP A 57 1.43 -13.60 -17.01
C ASP A 57 1.42 -14.02 -18.48
N ASP A 58 1.88 -15.22 -18.78
CA ASP A 58 1.99 -15.78 -20.14
C ASP A 58 0.64 -16.15 -20.77
N SER A 59 -0.45 -16.16 -19.98
CA SER A 59 -1.81 -16.33 -20.50
C SER A 59 -2.44 -15.03 -21.01
N VAL A 60 -1.78 -13.89 -20.77
CA VAL A 60 -2.22 -12.55 -21.20
C VAL A 60 -1.31 -12.08 -22.33
N SER A 61 -1.86 -11.37 -23.31
CA SER A 61 -1.06 -10.88 -24.43
C SER A 61 0.00 -9.87 -23.95
N ALA A 62 1.09 -9.73 -24.70
CA ALA A 62 2.15 -8.78 -24.35
C ALA A 62 1.63 -7.33 -24.28
N GLU A 63 0.68 -6.99 -25.15
CA GLU A 63 0.08 -5.66 -25.22
C GLU A 63 -0.88 -5.37 -24.05
N GLU A 64 -1.32 -6.39 -23.30
CA GLU A 64 -2.30 -6.27 -22.21
C GLU A 64 -1.68 -6.46 -20.82
N GLN A 65 -0.37 -6.72 -20.72
CA GLN A 65 0.30 -6.92 -19.42
C GLN A 65 0.07 -5.76 -18.46
N TYR A 66 -0.04 -4.54 -18.99
CA TYR A 66 -0.27 -3.36 -18.16
C TYR A 66 -1.58 -3.39 -17.38
N GLN A 67 -2.59 -4.11 -17.88
CA GLN A 67 -3.90 -4.24 -17.22
C GLN A 67 -3.81 -5.10 -15.94
N LEU A 68 -2.71 -5.83 -15.76
CA LEU A 68 -2.48 -6.63 -14.57
C LEU A 68 -2.00 -5.81 -13.38
N ILE A 69 -1.59 -4.55 -13.61
CA ILE A 69 -1.11 -3.63 -12.60
C ILE A 69 -2.20 -2.61 -12.30
N GLY A 70 -2.51 -2.45 -11.01
CA GLY A 70 -3.48 -1.45 -10.55
C GLY A 70 -2.79 -0.37 -9.73
N GLU A 71 -3.17 0.88 -10.00
CA GLU A 71 -2.76 2.06 -9.22
C GLU A 71 -3.98 2.64 -8.51
N HIS A 72 -4.00 2.58 -7.17
CA HIS A 72 -5.12 3.10 -6.38
C HIS A 72 -4.66 3.91 -5.19
N LEU A 73 -5.49 4.86 -4.76
CA LEU A 73 -5.33 5.51 -3.46
C LEU A 73 -6.04 4.69 -2.38
N SER A 74 -5.35 4.44 -1.27
CA SER A 74 -5.95 3.76 -0.12
C SER A 74 -5.56 4.43 1.19
N SER A 75 -6.54 4.60 2.08
CA SER A 75 -6.30 4.98 3.49
C SER A 75 -6.15 3.76 4.40
N SER A 76 -6.45 2.55 3.90
CA SER A 76 -6.45 1.32 4.69
C SER A 76 -5.72 0.17 3.99
N ASP A 77 -5.24 -0.80 4.78
CA ASP A 77 -4.75 -2.06 4.26
C ASP A 77 -5.89 -3.02 3.84
N THR A 78 -5.53 -4.21 3.38
CA THR A 78 -6.47 -5.26 2.97
C THR A 78 -7.35 -5.81 4.09
N ASN A 79 -6.96 -5.61 5.36
CA ASN A 79 -7.73 -5.98 6.55
C ASN A 79 -8.50 -4.77 7.12
N PHE A 80 -8.65 -3.70 6.32
CA PHE A 80 -9.33 -2.46 6.67
C PHE A 80 -8.70 -1.70 7.85
N LYS A 81 -7.40 -1.89 8.09
CA LYS A 81 -6.65 -1.14 9.10
C LYS A 81 -6.14 0.16 8.50
N LEU A 82 -6.34 1.27 9.20
CA LEU A 82 -5.84 2.57 8.77
C LEU A 82 -4.32 2.55 8.64
N LEU A 83 -3.83 3.09 7.51
CA LEU A 83 -2.41 3.14 7.17
C LEU A 83 -1.68 4.27 7.89
N ALA A 84 -2.38 5.35 8.23
CA ALA A 84 -1.87 6.52 8.95
C ALA A 84 -3.06 7.18 9.70
N THR A 85 -3.27 8.49 9.56
CA THR A 85 -4.51 9.15 10.01
C THR A 85 -5.66 8.97 9.02
N GLU A 86 -6.90 9.26 9.43
CA GLU A 86 -8.10 9.16 8.58
C GLU A 86 -8.07 10.05 7.32
N THR A 87 -7.22 11.08 7.28
CA THR A 87 -7.12 12.01 6.16
C THR A 87 -6.01 11.65 5.16
N GLU A 88 -5.15 10.71 5.52
CA GLU A 88 -3.99 10.35 4.73
C GLU A 88 -4.25 9.13 3.84
N THR A 89 -3.61 9.11 2.68
CA THR A 89 -3.73 8.02 1.71
C THR A 89 -2.37 7.68 1.14
N ALA A 90 -2.13 6.38 0.97
CA ALA A 90 -1.00 5.87 0.22
C ALA A 90 -1.41 5.61 -1.23
N LEU A 91 -0.48 5.77 -2.15
CA LEU A 91 -0.57 5.15 -3.48
C LEU A 91 -0.30 3.66 -3.30
N THR A 92 -1.10 2.83 -3.97
CA THR A 92 -0.93 1.38 -3.97
C THR A 92 -0.61 0.89 -5.36
N VAL A 93 0.45 0.09 -5.48
CA VAL A 93 0.72 -0.71 -6.69
C VAL A 93 0.22 -2.11 -6.42
N SER A 94 -0.70 -2.56 -7.26
CA SER A 94 -1.52 -3.74 -7.02
C SER A 94 -1.43 -4.75 -8.16
N ALA A 95 -1.66 -6.03 -7.87
CA ALA A 95 -1.82 -7.07 -8.88
C ALA A 95 -3.31 -7.41 -9.09
N LEU A 96 -3.75 -7.50 -10.35
CA LEU A 96 -5.09 -7.96 -10.69
C LEU A 96 -5.21 -9.46 -10.45
N LEU A 97 -6.08 -9.84 -9.50
CA LEU A 97 -6.48 -11.22 -9.30
C LEU A 97 -7.79 -11.50 -10.06
N PRO A 98 -7.83 -12.57 -10.89
CA PRO A 98 -8.98 -12.82 -11.75
C PRO A 98 -10.21 -13.22 -10.94
N SER A 99 -11.39 -12.92 -11.47
CA SER A 99 -12.64 -13.38 -10.87
C SER A 99 -12.87 -14.88 -11.12
N ALA A 100 -13.44 -15.57 -10.13
CA ALA A 100 -14.01 -16.90 -10.28
C ALA A 100 -15.40 -16.87 -10.96
N LYS A 101 -16.07 -15.69 -10.96
CA LYS A 101 -17.42 -15.51 -11.50
C LYS A 101 -17.44 -15.10 -12.97
N TYR A 102 -16.41 -14.39 -13.41
CA TYR A 102 -16.32 -13.79 -14.74
C TYR A 102 -15.07 -14.30 -15.46
N THR A 103 -15.17 -14.46 -16.78
CA THR A 103 -14.10 -15.02 -17.62
C THR A 103 -13.27 -13.97 -18.35
N ASP A 104 -13.71 -12.71 -18.32
CA ASP A 104 -13.04 -11.61 -19.00
C ASP A 104 -11.75 -11.26 -18.25
N SER A 105 -10.66 -11.06 -19.00
CA SER A 105 -9.30 -10.85 -18.45
C SER A 105 -9.15 -9.56 -17.65
N ASP A 106 -10.04 -8.59 -17.85
CA ASP A 106 -10.11 -7.29 -17.16
C ASP A 106 -11.03 -7.32 -15.93
N THR A 107 -11.71 -8.44 -15.66
CA THR A 107 -12.60 -8.59 -14.51
C THR A 107 -11.89 -9.26 -13.33
N GLY A 108 -11.79 -8.55 -12.22
CA GLY A 108 -11.09 -9.06 -11.06
C GLY A 108 -11.06 -8.11 -9.88
N THR A 109 -10.22 -8.44 -8.92
CA THR A 109 -9.98 -7.63 -7.72
C THR A 109 -8.49 -7.37 -7.61
N TYR A 110 -8.13 -6.12 -7.39
CA TYR A 110 -6.75 -5.73 -7.19
C TYR A 110 -6.31 -6.04 -5.76
N LEU A 111 -5.22 -6.79 -5.64
CA LEU A 111 -4.49 -7.01 -4.40
C LEU A 111 -3.38 -5.94 -4.30
N PRO A 112 -3.45 -4.99 -3.35
CA PRO A 112 -2.34 -4.08 -3.08
C PRO A 112 -1.08 -4.85 -2.70
N LEU A 113 0.07 -4.52 -3.29
CA LEU A 113 1.36 -5.15 -2.97
C LEU A 113 2.32 -4.14 -2.34
N PHE A 114 2.33 -2.91 -2.84
CA PHE A 114 3.17 -1.82 -2.33
C PHE A 114 2.29 -0.69 -1.83
N TYR A 115 2.67 -0.09 -0.70
CA TYR A 115 2.03 1.09 -0.14
C TYR A 115 3.04 2.22 -0.10
N ILE A 116 2.77 3.32 -0.80
CA ILE A 116 3.70 4.42 -0.97
C ILE A 116 3.10 5.70 -0.40
N PHE A 117 3.74 6.25 0.64
CA PHE A 117 3.42 7.59 1.13
C PHE A 117 4.31 8.62 0.46
N MET A 118 3.72 9.76 0.10
CA MET A 118 4.39 10.92 -0.46
C MET A 118 4.39 12.05 0.57
N TYR A 119 5.51 12.75 0.70
CA TYR A 119 5.66 13.89 1.60
C TYR A 119 6.25 15.09 0.85
N ASP A 120 5.83 16.31 1.21
CA ASP A 120 6.46 17.53 0.72
C ASP A 120 7.77 17.77 1.49
N LYS A 121 8.88 17.82 0.77
CA LYS A 121 10.22 17.97 1.34
C LYS A 121 10.38 19.26 2.13
N LYS A 122 9.62 20.31 1.80
CA LYS A 122 9.70 21.61 2.50
C LYS A 122 9.13 21.55 3.90
N GLU A 123 8.25 20.58 4.17
CA GLU A 123 7.60 20.38 5.47
C GLU A 123 8.39 19.41 6.36
N ILE A 124 9.48 18.81 5.87
CA ILE A 124 10.28 17.80 6.58
C ILE A 124 11.62 18.37 7.02
N ASN A 125 11.90 18.25 8.31
CA ASN A 125 13.26 18.22 8.85
C ASN A 125 13.66 16.79 9.23
N ALA A 126 14.51 16.15 8.41
CA ALA A 126 14.83 14.72 8.53
C ALA A 126 15.43 14.31 9.89
N GLU A 127 16.08 15.23 10.60
CA GLU A 127 16.74 14.97 11.89
C GLU A 127 15.79 15.05 13.09
N SER A 128 14.68 15.78 12.97
CA SER A 128 13.78 16.09 14.10
C SER A 128 12.33 15.71 13.88
N ASP A 129 11.94 15.43 12.65
CA ASP A 129 10.53 15.23 12.30
C ASP A 129 10.21 13.75 12.16
N TYR A 130 8.92 13.46 12.32
CA TYR A 130 8.40 12.11 12.31
C TYR A 130 7.23 12.00 11.33
N ALA A 131 7.01 10.79 10.84
CA ALA A 131 5.77 10.39 10.21
C ALA A 131 4.96 9.50 11.17
N PHE A 132 3.63 9.52 11.04
CA PHE A 132 2.76 8.55 11.71
C PHE A 132 2.27 7.52 10.70
N ILE A 133 2.80 6.30 10.78
CA ILE A 133 2.53 5.23 9.81
C ILE A 133 2.23 3.94 10.56
N TYR A 134 1.09 3.34 10.24
CA TYR A 134 0.63 2.03 10.72
C TYR A 134 0.74 1.88 12.25
N GLY A 135 0.27 2.90 12.97
CA GLY A 135 0.25 2.95 14.43
C GLY A 135 1.61 3.23 15.08
N ARG A 136 2.59 3.74 14.32
CA ARG A 136 3.94 4.03 14.80
C ARG A 136 4.31 5.46 14.45
N VAL A 137 5.01 6.13 15.36
CA VAL A 137 5.67 7.41 15.08
C VAL A 137 7.12 7.10 14.74
N ILE A 138 7.52 7.37 13.50
CA ILE A 138 8.80 6.94 12.90
C ILE A 138 9.58 8.17 12.46
N ARG A 139 10.87 8.26 12.80
CA ARG A 139 11.71 9.38 12.35
C ARG A 139 11.91 9.32 10.84
N PHE A 140 11.97 10.47 10.18
CA PHE A 140 12.31 10.50 8.76
C PHE A 140 13.70 9.92 8.46
N SER A 141 14.67 10.10 9.35
CA SER A 141 15.98 9.45 9.22
C SER A 141 15.90 7.91 9.24
N ASP A 142 14.97 7.32 10.01
CA ASP A 142 14.71 5.88 9.99
C ASP A 142 13.92 5.45 8.74
N LEU A 143 13.13 6.37 8.15
CA LEU A 143 12.38 6.11 6.92
C LEU A 143 13.25 6.10 5.67
N GLU A 144 14.45 6.67 5.70
CA GLU A 144 15.34 6.77 4.54
C GLU A 144 15.63 5.40 3.89
N GLN A 145 15.65 4.32 4.67
CA GLN A 145 15.82 2.95 4.16
C GLN A 145 14.67 2.46 3.27
N TYR A 146 13.49 3.10 3.37
CA TYR A 146 12.28 2.80 2.61
C TYR A 146 12.09 3.78 1.43
N LYS A 147 13.03 4.70 1.21
CA LYS A 147 12.91 5.71 0.16
C LYS A 147 12.96 5.05 -1.21
N VAL A 148 11.95 5.33 -2.02
CA VAL A 148 11.84 4.80 -3.39
C VAL A 148 11.88 5.89 -4.44
N TYR A 149 11.43 7.10 -4.14
CA TYR A 149 11.45 8.19 -5.12
C TYR A 149 11.70 9.53 -4.44
N GLU A 150 12.40 10.42 -5.15
CA GLU A 150 12.66 11.77 -4.70
C GLU A 150 12.80 12.70 -5.91
N ASN A 151 12.16 13.86 -5.85
CA ASN A 151 12.36 14.95 -6.81
C ASN A 151 12.57 16.29 -6.08
N GLU A 152 12.43 17.41 -6.79
CA GLU A 152 12.63 18.75 -6.20
C GLU A 152 11.64 19.07 -5.08
N GLN A 153 10.40 18.55 -5.16
CA GLN A 153 9.33 18.86 -4.22
C GLN A 153 8.99 17.71 -3.28
N TYR A 154 9.00 16.49 -3.77
CA TYR A 154 8.44 15.34 -3.06
C TYR A 154 9.48 14.27 -2.77
N VAL A 155 9.28 13.56 -1.67
CA VAL A 155 9.96 12.31 -1.33
C VAL A 155 8.89 11.24 -1.05
N CYS A 156 9.15 10.01 -1.50
CA CYS A 156 8.22 8.90 -1.37
C CYS A 156 8.89 7.71 -0.68
N TYR A 157 8.14 7.08 0.23
CA TYR A 157 8.59 5.93 1.01
C TYR A 157 7.64 4.74 0.80
N GLU A 158 8.20 3.57 0.51
CA GLU A 158 7.49 2.30 0.35
C GLU A 158 7.42 1.58 1.70
N ILE A 159 6.22 1.46 2.27
CA ILE A 159 6.02 1.08 3.68
C ILE A 159 5.36 -0.29 3.87
N SER A 160 5.23 -1.11 2.83
CA SER A 160 4.63 -2.45 2.94
C SER A 160 5.30 -3.32 4.00
N ALA A 161 6.62 -3.19 4.18
CA ALA A 161 7.36 -3.92 5.22
C ALA A 161 6.90 -3.60 6.66
N LEU A 162 6.21 -2.48 6.87
CA LEU A 162 5.60 -2.12 8.16
C LEU A 162 4.21 -2.76 8.35
N ILE A 163 3.56 -3.16 7.26
CA ILE A 163 2.20 -3.72 7.22
C ILE A 163 2.25 -5.24 7.26
N TYR A 164 3.06 -5.86 6.40
CA TYR A 164 3.21 -7.31 6.33
C TYR A 164 4.67 -7.71 6.09
N SER A 165 5.05 -8.88 6.60
CA SER A 165 6.42 -9.43 6.47
C SER A 165 6.50 -10.67 5.59
N ASP A 166 5.38 -11.36 5.39
CA ASP A 166 5.27 -12.56 4.55
C ASP A 166 4.20 -12.32 3.47
N LEU A 167 4.65 -12.26 2.22
CA LEU A 167 3.78 -12.05 1.06
C LEU A 167 2.76 -13.18 0.91
N ALA A 168 3.15 -14.44 1.10
CA ALA A 168 2.26 -15.58 0.91
C ALA A 168 1.14 -15.57 1.96
N GLN A 169 1.48 -15.30 3.22
CA GLN A 169 0.48 -15.15 4.28
C GLN A 169 -0.45 -13.96 4.01
N TYR A 170 0.10 -12.83 3.57
CA TYR A 170 -0.67 -11.63 3.24
C TYR A 170 -1.66 -11.87 2.10
N VAL A 171 -1.21 -12.51 1.01
CA VAL A 171 -2.07 -12.89 -0.13
C VAL A 171 -3.15 -13.88 0.31
N GLN A 172 -2.78 -14.90 1.09
CA GLN A 172 -3.72 -15.90 1.59
C GLN A 172 -4.82 -15.27 2.46
N SER A 173 -4.46 -14.30 3.31
CA SER A 173 -5.42 -13.54 4.09
C SER A 173 -6.40 -12.82 3.17
N PHE A 174 -5.90 -12.07 2.17
CA PHE A 174 -6.74 -11.34 1.23
C PHE A 174 -7.68 -12.26 0.43
N VAL A 175 -7.16 -13.35 -0.15
CA VAL A 175 -7.96 -14.29 -0.95
C VAL A 175 -9.03 -14.97 -0.10
N SER A 176 -8.73 -15.34 1.15
CA SER A 176 -9.70 -15.98 2.05
C SER A 176 -10.92 -15.10 2.37
N GLN A 177 -10.76 -13.78 2.25
CA GLN A 177 -11.80 -12.78 2.50
C GLN A 177 -12.60 -12.45 1.24
N ASN A 178 -12.08 -12.80 0.07
CA ASN A 178 -12.64 -12.47 -1.23
C ASN A 178 -12.96 -13.77 -1.98
N PRO A 179 -14.09 -14.45 -1.65
CA PRO A 179 -14.41 -15.77 -2.20
C PRO A 179 -14.64 -15.79 -3.71
N ASP A 180 -14.82 -14.62 -4.30
CA ASP A 180 -15.01 -14.43 -5.74
C ASP A 180 -13.69 -14.35 -6.51
N ILE A 181 -12.54 -14.43 -5.83
CA ILE A 181 -11.22 -14.45 -6.46
C ILE A 181 -10.86 -15.88 -6.85
N ARG A 182 -10.42 -16.06 -8.11
CA ARG A 182 -9.75 -17.28 -8.56
C ARG A 182 -8.26 -17.16 -8.31
N TYR A 183 -7.77 -17.84 -7.26
CA TYR A 183 -6.35 -17.87 -6.92
C TYR A 183 -5.74 -19.24 -7.23
N ASP A 184 -5.51 -19.48 -8.53
CA ASP A 184 -4.82 -20.67 -9.05
C ASP A 184 -3.30 -20.43 -9.15
N GLU A 185 -2.55 -21.44 -9.61
CA GLU A 185 -1.10 -21.33 -9.81
C GLU A 185 -0.69 -20.21 -10.77
N GLN A 186 -1.55 -19.87 -11.75
CA GLN A 186 -1.28 -18.77 -12.67
C GLN A 186 -1.42 -17.42 -11.96
N ALA A 187 -2.51 -17.21 -11.22
CA ALA A 187 -2.71 -16.01 -10.42
C ALA A 187 -1.62 -15.84 -9.35
N LYS A 188 -1.15 -16.95 -8.76
CA LYS A 188 -0.02 -16.94 -7.83
C LYS A 188 1.27 -16.46 -8.50
N LYS A 189 1.64 -17.06 -9.65
CA LYS A 189 2.83 -16.63 -10.41
C LYS A 189 2.74 -15.18 -10.84
N ARG A 190 1.57 -14.72 -11.28
CA ARG A 190 1.32 -13.31 -11.63
C ARG A 190 1.67 -12.39 -10.46
N VAL A 191 1.13 -12.66 -9.27
CA VAL A 191 1.43 -11.88 -8.05
C VAL A 191 2.91 -11.88 -7.74
N GLU A 192 3.55 -13.06 -7.77
CA GLU A 192 4.98 -13.20 -7.50
C GLU A 192 5.84 -12.41 -8.51
N SER A 193 5.55 -12.53 -9.81
CA SER A 193 6.27 -11.80 -10.87
C SER A 193 6.14 -10.29 -10.72
N ILE A 194 4.93 -9.78 -10.48
CA ILE A 194 4.67 -8.34 -10.27
C ILE A 194 5.41 -7.86 -9.02
N TYR A 195 5.29 -8.60 -7.91
CA TYR A 195 5.96 -8.25 -6.67
C TYR A 195 7.48 -8.20 -6.82
N GLN A 196 8.10 -9.21 -7.44
CA GLN A 196 9.56 -9.20 -7.63
C GLN A 196 10.01 -8.06 -8.55
N TYR A 197 9.30 -7.84 -9.66
CA TYR A 197 9.64 -6.75 -10.58
C TYR A 197 9.63 -5.40 -9.88
N TYR A 198 8.53 -5.04 -9.20
CA TYR A 198 8.45 -3.74 -8.53
C TYR A 198 9.39 -3.69 -7.32
N LYS A 199 9.60 -4.76 -6.57
CA LYS A 199 10.58 -4.74 -5.47
C LYS A 199 11.98 -4.33 -5.93
N GLU A 200 12.37 -4.66 -7.16
CA GLU A 200 13.66 -4.29 -7.74
C GLU A 200 13.64 -2.94 -8.48
N ASN A 201 12.49 -2.57 -9.06
CA ASN A 201 12.41 -1.46 -10.02
C ASN A 201 11.56 -0.27 -9.58
N LEU A 202 10.83 -0.36 -8.46
CA LEU A 202 9.82 0.62 -8.05
C LEU A 202 10.37 2.05 -8.05
N GLY A 203 11.61 2.25 -7.59
CA GLY A 203 12.21 3.59 -7.54
C GLY A 203 12.53 4.22 -8.89
N ASN A 204 12.66 3.42 -9.95
CA ASN A 204 12.83 3.87 -11.32
C ASN A 204 11.49 3.94 -12.08
N SER A 205 10.41 3.43 -11.49
CA SER A 205 9.07 3.41 -12.11
C SER A 205 8.27 4.66 -11.81
N PHE A 206 8.69 5.53 -10.88
CA PHE A 206 7.89 6.69 -10.51
C PHE A 206 8.21 7.94 -11.32
N PHE A 207 7.16 8.68 -11.66
CA PHE A 207 7.27 10.05 -12.17
C PHE A 207 6.10 10.90 -11.67
N THR A 208 6.30 12.21 -11.57
CA THR A 208 5.24 13.15 -11.21
C THR A 208 4.69 13.84 -12.45
N ARG A 209 3.37 14.03 -12.51
CA ARG A 209 2.68 14.83 -13.52
C ARG A 209 3.05 16.31 -13.47
#